data_AF-A0A087S468-F1
#
_entry.id   AF-A0A087S468-F1
#
_cell.length_a   1.000
_cell.length_b   1.000
_cell.length_c   1.000
_cell.angle_alpha   90.00
_cell.angle_beta   90.00
_cell.angle_gamma   90.00
#
_symmetry.space_group_name_H-M   'P 1'
#
loop_
_entity.id
_entity.type
_entity.pdbx_description
1 polymer ?
#
loop_
_entity_poly.entity_id
_entity_poly.type
_entity_poly.pdbx_seq_one_letter_code
_entity_poly.pdbx_strand_id
1 'polypeptide(L)'
;MSNDNESDEIPVNVVSDNESDEPIEESESSEPIKENLSELLDAEKQKTSECEEKLKHILADFQNLSRKTQSDIENVKIYDDFIRARDVFYENKINTEGLDSILKNMDSLLKKYDVAPIDALGEIFDPNLHEAIS
;
A
#
# COMPACT_ATOMS: atom_id res chain seq x y z
N MET A 1 -12.03 20.71 -21.62
CA MET A 1 -10.59 20.60 -21.37
C MET A 1 -10.45 20.19 -19.91
N SER A 2 -10.07 18.98 -19.51
CA SER A 2 -9.78 17.73 -20.19
C SER A 2 -10.12 16.61 -19.20
N ASN A 3 -10.51 15.45 -19.73
CA ASN A 3 -10.72 14.20 -19.01
C ASN A 3 -9.42 13.71 -18.39
N ASP A 4 -9.50 13.06 -17.23
CA ASP A 4 -8.60 11.94 -16.86
C ASP A 4 -9.43 10.93 -16.05
N ASN A 5 -9.95 9.94 -16.77
CA ASN A 5 -10.55 8.73 -16.22
C ASN A 5 -9.75 7.59 -16.87
N GLU A 6 -8.56 7.33 -16.34
CA GLU A 6 -7.65 6.32 -16.86
C GLU A 6 -7.98 5.00 -16.17
N SER A 7 -8.85 4.24 -16.84
CA SER A 7 -9.10 2.84 -16.52
C SER A 7 -7.92 2.01 -17.03
N ASP A 8 -7.10 1.50 -16.12
CA ASP A 8 -6.12 0.44 -16.41
C ASP A 8 -6.86 -0.90 -16.66
N GLU A 9 -7.47 -1.04 -17.84
CA GLU A 9 -7.95 -2.33 -18.32
C GLU A 9 -6.86 -3.04 -19.14
N ILE A 10 -6.49 -4.24 -18.71
CA ILE A 10 -5.54 -5.11 -19.39
C ILE A 10 -6.26 -5.80 -20.55
N PRO A 11 -5.85 -5.63 -21.82
CA PRO A 11 -6.58 -6.20 -22.95
C PRO A 11 -6.36 -7.71 -23.03
N VAL A 12 -7.45 -8.49 -22.88
CA VAL A 12 -7.47 -9.93 -23.16
C VAL A 12 -7.65 -10.14 -24.66
N ASN A 13 -6.59 -10.58 -25.32
CA ASN A 13 -6.61 -10.93 -26.74
C ASN A 13 -7.26 -12.31 -26.93
N VAL A 14 -8.55 -12.33 -27.32
CA VAL A 14 -9.25 -13.55 -27.70
C VAL A 14 -8.92 -13.86 -29.16
N VAL A 15 -7.98 -14.78 -29.36
CA VAL A 15 -7.77 -15.40 -30.67
C VAL A 15 -8.87 -16.43 -30.89
N SER A 16 -9.84 -16.06 -31.72
CA SER A 16 -10.84 -16.96 -32.28
C SER A 16 -10.37 -17.38 -33.65
N ASP A 17 -9.99 -18.64 -33.84
CA ASP A 17 -9.83 -19.23 -35.17
C ASP A 17 -10.39 -20.65 -35.25
N ASN A 18 -11.35 -20.75 -36.18
CA ASN A 18 -11.75 -21.85 -37.03
C ASN A 18 -12.71 -22.97 -36.58
N GLU A 19 -13.82 -22.96 -37.34
CA GLU A 19 -14.75 -24.03 -37.67
C GLU A 19 -14.04 -25.33 -38.11
N SER A 20 -14.56 -26.46 -37.64
CA SER A 20 -14.59 -27.71 -38.40
C SER A 20 -15.79 -28.53 -37.94
N ASP A 21 -16.81 -28.55 -38.80
CA ASP A 21 -18.03 -29.34 -38.74
C ASP A 21 -17.74 -30.71 -39.37
N GLU A 22 -17.82 -31.81 -38.60
CA GLU A 22 -18.23 -33.14 -39.09
C GLU A 22 -18.56 -34.08 -37.91
N PRO A 23 -19.59 -34.95 -38.04
CA PRO A 23 -20.20 -35.64 -36.92
C PRO A 23 -19.49 -36.96 -36.62
N ILE A 24 -19.19 -37.23 -35.35
CA ILE A 24 -18.67 -38.53 -34.90
C ILE A 24 -19.63 -39.12 -33.88
N GLU A 25 -20.01 -40.36 -34.19
CA GLU A 25 -21.07 -41.18 -33.62
C GLU A 25 -21.04 -41.32 -32.09
N GLU A 26 -22.24 -41.35 -31.50
CA GLU A 26 -22.49 -41.79 -30.13
C GLU A 26 -22.00 -43.24 -29.93
N SER A 27 -21.00 -43.41 -29.07
CA SER A 27 -20.62 -44.71 -28.54
C SER A 27 -20.34 -44.59 -27.04
N GLU A 28 -21.06 -45.40 -26.28
CA GLU A 28 -21.18 -45.39 -24.82
C GLU A 28 -19.86 -45.61 -24.08
N SER A 29 -19.26 -44.53 -23.56
CA SER A 29 -18.43 -44.53 -22.34
C SER A 29 -18.15 -43.09 -21.87
N SER A 30 -19.19 -42.27 -21.72
CA SER A 30 -19.04 -40.81 -21.47
C SER A 30 -19.19 -40.38 -20.00
N GLU A 31 -19.65 -41.27 -19.13
CA GLU A 31 -19.94 -40.97 -17.73
C GLU A 31 -18.69 -40.71 -16.87
N PRO A 32 -17.62 -41.54 -16.88
CA PRO A 32 -16.49 -41.34 -15.98
C PRO A 32 -15.64 -40.11 -16.35
N ILE A 33 -15.61 -39.71 -17.64
CA ILE A 33 -14.86 -38.55 -18.11
C ILE A 33 -15.58 -37.25 -17.77
N LYS A 34 -16.92 -37.22 -17.88
CA LYS A 34 -17.74 -36.05 -17.51
C LYS A 34 -17.73 -35.80 -16.01
N GLU A 35 -17.78 -36.87 -15.20
CA GLU A 35 -17.66 -36.78 -13.74
C GLU A 35 -16.28 -36.24 -13.33
N ASN A 36 -15.19 -36.74 -13.92
CA ASN A 36 -13.84 -36.26 -13.62
C ASN A 36 -13.62 -34.79 -14.03
N LEU A 37 -14.20 -34.37 -15.18
CA LEU A 37 -14.17 -32.98 -15.63
C LEU A 37 -14.95 -32.06 -14.68
N SER A 38 -16.10 -32.51 -14.19
CA SER A 38 -16.91 -31.76 -13.21
C SER A 38 -16.17 -31.59 -11.89
N GLU A 39 -15.55 -32.66 -11.37
CA GLU A 39 -14.73 -32.62 -10.16
C GLU A 39 -13.54 -31.65 -10.30
N LEU A 40 -12.86 -31.67 -11.45
CA LEU A 40 -11.75 -30.77 -11.73
C LEU A 40 -12.21 -29.30 -11.81
N LEU A 41 -13.37 -29.06 -12.40
CA LEU A 41 -13.97 -27.74 -12.54
C LEU A 41 -14.42 -27.18 -11.19
N ASP A 42 -15.00 -28.01 -10.33
CA ASP A 42 -15.36 -27.62 -8.97
C ASP A 42 -14.11 -27.38 -8.10
N ALA A 43 -13.07 -28.19 -8.25
CA ALA A 43 -11.79 -27.96 -7.58
C ALA A 43 -11.13 -26.64 -8.03
N GLU A 44 -11.20 -26.29 -9.31
CA GLU A 44 -10.65 -25.04 -9.83
C GLU A 44 -11.46 -23.80 -9.39
N LYS A 45 -12.79 -23.91 -9.35
CA LYS A 45 -13.67 -22.89 -8.77
C LYS A 45 -13.36 -22.67 -7.28
N GLN A 46 -13.17 -23.75 -6.53
CA GLN A 46 -12.83 -23.69 -5.12
C GLN A 46 -11.49 -22.97 -4.90
N LYS A 47 -10.44 -23.33 -5.66
CA LYS A 47 -9.15 -22.61 -5.61
C LYS A 47 -9.29 -21.15 -5.98
N THR A 48 -10.10 -20.83 -7.00
CA THR A 48 -10.34 -19.44 -7.42
C THR A 48 -10.99 -18.65 -6.30
N SER A 49 -12.01 -19.21 -5.65
CA SER A 49 -12.69 -18.61 -4.49
C SER A 49 -11.73 -18.37 -3.33
N GLU A 50 -10.88 -19.35 -3.00
CA GLU A 50 -9.86 -19.22 -1.95
C GLU A 50 -8.80 -18.15 -2.29
N CYS A 51 -8.37 -18.07 -3.55
CA CYS A 51 -7.47 -17.02 -4.01
C CYS A 51 -8.11 -15.64 -3.93
N GLU A 52 -9.39 -15.51 -4.29
CA GLU A 52 -10.13 -14.26 -4.19
C GLU A 52 -10.24 -13.78 -2.74
N GLU A 53 -10.51 -14.69 -1.80
CA GLU A 53 -10.55 -14.38 -0.38
C GLU A 53 -9.18 -13.92 0.15
N LYS A 54 -8.09 -14.64 -0.19
CA LYS A 54 -6.72 -14.23 0.16
C LYS A 54 -6.37 -12.86 -0.43
N LEU A 55 -6.78 -12.59 -1.66
CA LEU A 55 -6.54 -11.31 -2.32
C LEU A 55 -7.28 -10.17 -1.60
N LYS A 56 -8.54 -10.39 -1.20
CA LYS A 56 -9.30 -9.43 -0.40
C LYS A 56 -8.61 -9.13 0.94
N HIS A 57 -8.10 -10.15 1.63
CA HIS A 57 -7.35 -9.96 2.86
C HIS A 57 -6.07 -9.14 2.65
N ILE A 58 -5.25 -9.50 1.67
CA ILE A 58 -4.02 -8.77 1.36
C ILE A 58 -4.33 -7.31 0.99
N LEU A 59 -5.39 -7.07 0.21
CA LEU A 59 -5.81 -5.72 -0.14
C LEU A 59 -6.22 -4.91 1.10
N ALA A 60 -6.97 -5.53 2.02
CA ALA A 60 -7.35 -4.88 3.26
C ALA A 60 -6.14 -4.55 4.15
N ASP A 61 -5.20 -5.49 4.26
CA ASP A 61 -3.95 -5.28 5.02
C ASP A 61 -3.12 -4.15 4.42
N PHE A 62 -3.00 -4.11 3.08
CA PHE A 62 -2.31 -3.03 2.38
C PHE A 62 -2.99 -1.68 2.60
N GLN A 63 -4.32 -1.60 2.52
CA GLN A 63 -5.06 -0.37 2.78
C GLN A 63 -4.89 0.11 4.23
N ASN A 64 -4.89 -0.82 5.19
CA ASN A 64 -4.65 -0.50 6.60
C ASN A 64 -3.23 0.02 6.83
N LEU A 65 -2.23 -0.63 6.22
CA LEU A 65 -0.84 -0.19 6.26
C LEU A 65 -0.68 1.21 5.66
N SER A 66 -1.24 1.45 4.47
CA SER A 66 -1.19 2.75 3.79
C SER A 66 -1.80 3.86 4.65
N ARG A 67 -2.99 3.62 5.23
CA ARG A 67 -3.63 4.58 6.15
C ARG A 67 -2.77 4.86 7.38
N LYS A 68 -2.13 3.82 7.92
CA LYS A 68 -1.26 3.95 9.08
C LYS A 68 -0.01 4.77 8.75
N THR A 69 0.66 4.45 7.65
CA THR A 69 1.83 5.19 7.16
C THR A 69 1.49 6.66 6.87
N GLN A 70 0.33 6.94 6.25
CA GLN A 70 -0.12 8.30 6.01
C GLN A 70 -0.30 9.08 7.31
N SER A 71 -0.94 8.47 8.31
CA SER A 71 -1.09 9.08 9.64
C SER A 71 0.26 9.32 10.33
N ASP A 72 1.21 8.40 10.16
CA ASP A 72 2.56 8.54 10.73
C ASP A 72 3.33 9.70 10.08
N ILE A 73 3.21 9.89 8.76
CA ILE A 73 3.77 11.06 8.05
C ILE A 73 3.14 12.36 8.54
N GLU A 74 1.82 12.39 8.72
CA GLU A 74 1.12 13.57 9.25
C GLU A 74 1.59 13.91 10.67
N ASN A 75 1.85 12.91 11.51
CA ASN A 75 2.39 13.13 12.85
C ASN A 75 3.78 13.77 12.83
N VAL A 76 4.65 13.42 11.87
CA VAL A 76 5.96 14.07 11.70
C VAL A 76 5.80 15.54 11.30
N LYS A 77 4.86 15.86 10.40
CA LYS A 77 4.58 17.26 10.04
C LYS A 77 4.09 18.08 11.23
N ILE A 78 3.23 17.49 12.06
CA ILE A 78 2.76 18.12 13.29
C ILE A 78 3.95 18.41 14.21
N TYR A 79 4.86 17.46 14.39
CA TYR A 79 6.09 17.65 15.17
C TYR A 79 6.91 18.86 14.69
N ASP A 80 7.11 19.01 13.38
CA ASP A 80 7.79 20.17 12.79
C ASP A 80 7.04 21.49 13.05
N ASP A 81 5.72 21.47 12.97
CA ASP A 81 4.89 22.64 13.29
C ASP A 81 5.00 23.02 14.77
N PHE A 82 5.13 22.05 15.68
CA PHE A 82 5.41 22.30 17.10
C PHE A 82 6.77 22.96 17.31
N ILE A 83 7.81 22.51 16.59
CA ILE A 83 9.14 23.15 16.62
C ILE A 83 9.02 24.60 16.12
N ARG A 84 8.36 24.83 14.98
CA ARG A 84 8.17 26.16 14.42
C ARG A 84 7.41 27.08 15.37
N ALA A 85 6.34 26.57 16.00
CA ALA A 85 5.57 27.33 16.98
C ALA A 85 6.42 27.69 18.21
N ARG A 86 7.24 26.75 18.70
CA ARG A 86 8.18 27.00 19.81
C ARG A 86 9.13 28.13 19.47
N ASP A 87 9.74 28.12 18.30
CA ASP A 87 10.73 29.13 17.89
C ASP A 87 10.10 30.52 17.82
N VAL A 88 8.93 30.63 17.20
CA VAL A 88 8.19 31.90 17.14
C VAL A 88 7.83 32.40 18.55
N PHE A 89 7.35 31.54 19.45
CA PHE A 89 7.03 31.96 20.81
C PHE A 89 8.27 32.36 21.61
N TYR A 90 9.37 31.63 21.44
CA TYR A 90 10.65 31.92 22.08
C TYR A 90 11.20 33.29 21.66
N GLU A 91 11.20 33.58 20.36
CA GLU A 91 11.61 34.88 19.81
C GLU A 91 10.76 36.03 20.37
N ASN A 92 9.46 35.80 20.53
CA ASN A 92 8.52 36.75 21.13
C ASN A 92 8.57 36.81 22.66
N LYS A 93 9.52 36.12 23.31
CA LYS A 93 9.70 36.05 24.77
C LYS A 93 8.45 35.55 25.52
N ILE A 94 7.65 34.72 24.85
CA ILE A 94 6.52 34.01 25.44
C ILE A 94 7.07 32.71 26.06
N ASN A 95 6.53 32.30 27.21
CA ASN A 95 6.98 31.07 27.88
C ASN A 95 6.67 29.83 27.03
N THR A 96 7.70 29.03 26.71
CA THR A 96 7.61 27.81 25.90
C THR A 96 7.68 26.52 26.70
N GLU A 97 7.82 26.56 28.02
CA GLU A 97 8.09 25.37 28.87
C GLU A 97 7.08 24.22 28.67
N GLY A 98 5.80 24.55 28.52
CA GLY A 98 4.76 23.55 28.23
C GLY A 98 4.94 22.89 26.86
N LEU A 99 5.36 23.66 25.87
CA LEU A 99 5.62 23.19 24.51
C LEU A 99 6.89 22.32 24.47
N ASP A 100 7.94 22.73 25.18
CA ASP A 100 9.19 21.98 25.34
C ASP A 100 8.93 20.61 25.99
N SER A 101 8.00 20.54 26.94
CA SER A 101 7.58 19.29 27.57
C SER A 101 6.84 18.37 26.59
N ILE A 102 5.99 18.92 25.72
CA ILE A 102 5.28 18.16 24.69
C ILE A 102 6.27 17.61 23.65
N LEU A 103 7.18 18.46 23.16
CA LEU A 103 8.22 18.06 22.20
C LEU A 103 9.08 16.91 22.76
N LYS A 104 9.50 17.02 24.03
CA LYS A 104 10.27 15.95 24.70
C LYS A 104 9.51 14.62 24.80
N ASN A 105 8.19 14.67 25.00
CA ASN A 105 7.36 13.47 25.00
C ASN A 105 7.26 12.86 23.60
N MET A 106 7.14 13.69 22.57
CA MET A 106 7.16 13.24 21.17
C MET A 106 8.51 12.61 20.81
N ASP A 107 9.63 13.23 21.20
CA ASP A 107 10.98 12.66 21.00
C ASP A 107 11.11 11.28 21.65
N SER A 108 10.59 11.13 22.87
CA SER A 108 10.62 9.86 23.60
C SER A 108 9.76 8.79 22.93
N LEU A 109 8.62 9.19 22.32
CA LEU A 109 7.77 8.30 21.55
C LEU A 109 8.49 7.83 20.28
N LEU A 110 9.04 8.75 19.48
CA LEU A 110 9.75 8.43 18.24
C LEU A 110 10.95 7.50 18.50
N LYS A 111 11.72 7.80 19.56
CA LYS A 111 12.86 6.98 19.97
C LYS A 111 12.47 5.55 20.35
N LYS A 112 11.26 5.32 20.88
CA LYS A 112 10.76 3.97 21.18
C LYS A 112 10.53 3.13 19.92
N TYR A 113 10.29 3.78 18.79
CA TYR A 113 10.15 3.14 17.46
C TYR A 113 11.47 3.19 16.67
N ASP A 114 12.60 3.41 17.35
CA ASP A 114 13.94 3.54 16.74
C ASP A 114 14.03 4.65 15.67
N VAL A 115 13.15 5.66 15.77
CA VAL A 115 13.20 6.85 14.93
C VAL A 115 14.01 7.92 15.65
N ALA A 116 15.05 8.41 14.99
CA ALA A 116 15.93 9.46 15.49
C ALA A 116 16.14 10.56 14.43
N PRO A 117 16.37 11.81 14.84
CA PRO A 117 16.72 12.88 13.91
C PRO A 117 18.05 12.58 13.22
N ILE A 118 18.18 13.04 11.97
CA ILE A 118 19.40 12.91 11.17
C ILE A 118 20.31 14.10 11.48
N ASP A 119 21.56 13.82 11.84
CA ASP A 119 22.56 14.84 12.12
C ASP A 119 23.05 15.52 10.83
N ALA A 120 22.69 16.78 10.62
CA ALA A 120 23.04 17.52 9.40
C ALA A 120 24.16 18.55 9.61
N LEU A 121 24.20 19.24 10.76
CA LEU A 121 25.11 20.36 10.98
C LEU A 121 26.53 19.89 11.33
N GLY A 122 27.48 20.13 10.42
CA GLY A 122 28.90 19.79 10.61
C GLY A 122 29.30 18.41 10.09
N GLU A 123 28.32 17.60 9.66
CA GLU A 123 28.53 16.29 9.06
C GLU A 123 28.80 16.38 7.55
N ILE A 124 29.43 15.35 6.99
CA ILE A 124 29.61 15.24 5.54
C ILE A 124 28.25 14.98 4.91
N PHE A 125 27.91 15.74 3.87
CA PHE A 125 26.65 15.58 3.15
C PHE A 125 26.54 14.19 2.49
N ASP A 126 25.44 13.48 2.77
CA ASP A 126 25.08 12.20 2.15
C ASP A 126 23.68 12.32 1.52
N PRO A 127 23.53 12.19 0.19
CA PRO A 127 22.23 12.28 -0.50
C PRO A 127 21.17 11.28 -0.01
N ASN A 128 21.56 10.17 0.62
CA ASN A 128 20.60 9.20 1.17
C ASN A 128 19.96 9.66 2.48
N LEU A 129 20.60 10.59 3.18
CA LEU A 129 20.20 11.08 4.51
C LEU A 129 19.86 12.57 4.51
N HIS A 130 20.45 13.33 3.60
CA HIS A 130 20.38 14.78 3.54
C HIS A 130 19.81 15.24 2.20
N GLU A 131 18.85 16.15 2.26
CA GLU A 131 18.33 16.87 1.10
C GLU A 131 18.99 18.26 1.02
N ALA A 132 19.66 18.54 -0.10
CA ALA A 132 20.25 19.85 -0.34
C ALA A 132 19.16 20.81 -0.85
N ILE A 133 18.90 21.87 -0.09
CA ILE A 133 18.00 22.95 -0.46
C ILE A 133 18.80 24.21 -0.84
N SER A 134 18.32 24.98 -1.83
CA SER A 134 18.95 26.20 -2.34
C SER A 134 18.13 27.45 -2.07
#